data_AF-G7VAU3-F1
#
_entry.id   AF-G7VAU3-F1
#
_cell.length_a   1.000
_cell.length_b   1.000
_cell.length_c   1.000
_cell.angle_alpha   90.00
_cell.angle_beta   90.00
_cell.angle_gamma   90.00
#
_symmetry.space_group_name_H-M   'P 1'
#
loop_
_entity.id
_entity.type
_entity.pdbx_description
1 polymer ?
#
loop_
_entity_poly.entity_id
_entity_poly.type
_entity_poly.pdbx_seq_one_letter_code
_entity_poly.pdbx_strand_id
1 'polypeptide(L)'
;MAFLIFLLALLGALVLLVAIGYVLAPKKPSDVKYRRFEAGGPPFGEAKRRLLMQYIGYIYLVTAVEALVGLMIVAYLSKPAALEFAVYLAVALVLVAAFVASHIKTLADVRRWS
;
A
#
# COMPACT_ATOMS: atom_id res chain seq x y z
N MET A 1 19.58 -22.02 2.50
CA MET A 1 18.89 -23.04 1.68
C MET A 1 17.40 -23.14 2.00
N ALA A 2 16.98 -23.42 3.25
CA ALA A 2 15.56 -23.53 3.61
C ALA A 2 14.69 -22.31 3.23
N PHE A 3 15.20 -21.09 3.43
CA PHE A 3 14.51 -19.86 3.03
C PHE A 3 14.26 -19.76 1.52
N LEU A 4 15.24 -20.14 0.70
CA LEU A 4 15.09 -20.16 -0.76
C LEU A 4 14.06 -21.19 -1.22
N ILE A 5 14.06 -22.37 -0.59
CA ILE A 5 13.06 -23.41 -0.86
C ILE A 5 11.65 -22.90 -0.52
N PHE A 6 11.49 -22.23 0.63
CA PHE A 6 10.23 -21.62 1.01
C PHE A 6 9.76 -20.56 -0.01
N LEU A 7 10.64 -19.65 -0.44
CA LEU A 7 10.30 -18.64 -1.44
C LEU A 7 9.87 -19.25 -2.78
N LEU A 8 10.58 -20.29 -3.24
CA LEU A 8 10.21 -21.00 -4.46
C LEU A 8 8.88 -21.73 -4.33
N ALA A 9 8.62 -22.36 -3.18
CA ALA A 9 7.35 -23.01 -2.90
C ALA A 9 6.19 -22.01 -2.86
N LEU A 10 6.38 -20.85 -2.22
CA LEU A 10 5.40 -19.76 -2.17
C LEU A 10 5.10 -19.23 -3.58
N LEU A 11 6.13 -18.95 -4.36
CA LEU A 11 5.97 -18.50 -5.74
C LEU A 11 5.23 -19.56 -6.57
N GLY A 12 5.60 -20.82 -6.44
CA GLY A 12 4.92 -21.94 -7.11
C GLY A 12 3.44 -22.02 -6.74
N ALA A 13 3.10 -21.88 -5.46
CA ALA A 13 1.72 -21.88 -4.99
C ALA A 13 0.91 -20.70 -5.56
N LEU A 14 1.49 -19.49 -5.61
CA LEU A 14 0.84 -18.31 -6.20
C LEU A 14 0.59 -18.50 -7.70
N VAL A 15 1.58 -19.02 -8.43
CA VAL A 15 1.44 -19.33 -9.87
C VAL A 15 0.36 -20.39 -10.09
N LEU A 16 0.35 -21.45 -9.29
CA LEU A 16 -0.67 -22.50 -9.37
C LEU A 16 -2.06 -21.95 -9.10
N LEU A 17 -2.24 -21.08 -8.11
CA LEU A 17 -3.53 -20.45 -7.80
C LEU A 17 -4.09 -19.71 -9.03
N VAL A 18 -3.24 -18.91 -9.69
CA VAL A 18 -3.62 -18.17 -10.90
C VAL A 18 -3.88 -19.12 -12.07
N ALA A 19 -3.00 -20.08 -12.31
CA ALA A 19 -3.11 -21.03 -13.41
C ALA A 19 -4.38 -21.88 -13.29
N ILE A 20 -4.68 -22.39 -12.09
CA ILE A 20 -5.92 -23.12 -11.81
C ILE A 20 -7.13 -22.24 -12.08
N GLY A 21 -7.10 -20.96 -11.67
CA GLY A 21 -8.15 -19.99 -11.99
C GLY A 21 -8.40 -19.90 -13.50
N TYR A 22 -7.35 -19.80 -14.32
CA TYR A 22 -7.48 -19.77 -15.78
C TYR A 22 -7.96 -21.09 -16.39
N VAL A 23 -7.52 -22.24 -15.86
CA VAL A 23 -7.92 -23.56 -16.36
C VAL A 23 -9.38 -23.86 -16.05
N LEU A 24 -9.86 -23.49 -14.85
CA LEU A 24 -11.23 -23.72 -14.41
C LEU A 24 -12.21 -22.65 -14.91
N ALA A 25 -11.72 -21.46 -15.27
CA ALA A 25 -12.58 -20.39 -15.78
C ALA A 25 -13.29 -20.80 -17.09
N PRO A 26 -14.57 -20.41 -17.27
CA PRO A 26 -15.28 -20.62 -18.53
C PRO A 26 -14.55 -19.95 -19.71
N LYS A 27 -14.09 -20.76 -20.66
CA LYS A 27 -13.33 -20.30 -21.85
C LYS A 27 -14.16 -19.50 -22.85
N LYS A 28 -15.48 -19.71 -22.87
CA LYS A 28 -16.41 -19.00 -23.75
C LYS A 28 -16.97 -17.78 -23.01
N PRO A 29 -16.52 -16.56 -23.32
CA PRO A 29 -17.14 -15.36 -22.76
C PRO A 29 -18.63 -15.30 -23.16
N SER A 30 -19.49 -15.02 -22.19
CA SER A 30 -20.91 -14.77 -22.44
C SER A 30 -21.10 -13.41 -23.11
N ASP A 31 -22.23 -13.19 -23.79
CA ASP A 31 -22.58 -11.88 -24.35
C ASP A 31 -22.52 -10.74 -23.32
N VAL A 32 -22.81 -11.06 -22.05
CA VAL A 32 -22.71 -10.12 -20.93
C VAL A 32 -21.28 -9.59 -20.73
N LYS A 33 -20.24 -10.38 -21.04
CA LYS A 33 -18.83 -9.91 -20.99
C LYS A 33 -18.48 -8.93 -22.12
N TYR A 34 -19.21 -8.96 -23.23
CA TYR A 34 -18.98 -8.07 -24.37
C TYR A 34 -19.83 -6.81 -24.32
N ARG A 35 -20.94 -6.83 -23.57
CA ARG A 35 -21.75 -5.65 -23.33
C ARG A 35 -20.95 -4.65 -22.50
N ARG A 36 -21.13 -3.37 -22.81
CA ARG A 36 -20.68 -2.30 -21.92
C ARG A 36 -21.46 -2.44 -20.62
N PHE A 37 -20.77 -2.51 -19.49
CA PHE A 37 -21.40 -2.42 -18.18
C PHE A 37 -22.21 -1.11 -18.13
N GLU A 38 -23.33 -1.11 -17.41
CA GLU A 38 -24.18 0.09 -17.27
C GLU A 38 -23.43 1.29 -16.66
N ALA A 39 -22.33 1.01 -15.94
CA ALA A 39 -21.39 2.00 -15.41
C ALA A 39 -20.22 2.36 -16.37
N GLY A 40 -20.21 1.82 -17.60
CA GLY A 40 -19.11 1.88 -18.57
C GLY A 40 -19.47 2.57 -19.89
N GLY A 41 -20.45 3.48 -19.87
CA GLY A 41 -20.52 4.50 -20.91
C GLY A 41 -19.15 5.21 -21.00
N PRO A 42 -18.67 5.60 -22.18
CA PRO A 42 -17.51 6.49 -22.27
C PRO A 42 -17.78 7.65 -21.31
N PRO A 43 -16.84 7.97 -20.40
CA PRO A 43 -17.07 9.00 -19.39
C PRO A 43 -17.54 10.27 -20.11
N PHE A 44 -18.77 10.69 -19.84
CA PHE A 44 -19.33 11.89 -20.44
C PHE A 44 -18.81 13.08 -19.65
N GLY A 45 -18.07 13.96 -20.31
CA GLY A 45 -17.42 15.11 -19.69
C GLY A 45 -15.90 14.96 -19.59
N GLU A 46 -15.24 15.96 -19.02
CA GLU A 46 -13.79 15.95 -18.85
C GLU A 46 -13.36 14.78 -17.98
N ALA A 47 -12.35 14.03 -18.43
CA ALA A 47 -11.70 13.05 -17.59
C ALA A 47 -11.25 13.77 -16.31
N LYS A 48 -11.76 13.34 -15.14
CA LYS A 48 -11.25 13.78 -13.84
C LYS A 48 -9.84 13.21 -13.64
N ARG A 49 -8.89 13.73 -14.42
CA ARG A 49 -7.45 13.43 -14.46
C ARG A 49 -6.66 14.38 -13.59
N ARG A 50 -7.31 15.32 -12.89
CA ARG A 50 -6.75 15.95 -11.69
C ARG A 50 -6.63 14.87 -10.62
N LEU A 51 -5.67 13.98 -10.86
CA LEU A 51 -5.19 12.99 -9.95
C LEU A 51 -4.96 13.72 -8.66
N LEU A 52 -5.65 13.23 -7.64
CA LEU A 52 -5.69 13.78 -6.30
C LEU A 52 -4.27 13.85 -5.76
N MET A 53 -3.56 14.96 -6.02
CA MET A 53 -2.30 15.32 -5.38
C MET A 53 -2.44 15.27 -3.84
N GLN A 54 -3.67 15.30 -3.36
CA GLN A 54 -4.10 15.02 -1.99
C GLN A 54 -3.59 13.66 -1.46
N TYR A 55 -3.63 12.58 -2.25
CA TYR A 55 -3.18 11.25 -1.79
C TYR A 55 -1.66 11.07 -1.82
N ILE A 56 -0.92 11.91 -2.55
CA ILE A 56 0.55 11.82 -2.58
C ILE A 56 1.13 12.10 -1.18
N GLY A 57 0.55 13.04 -0.44
CA GLY A 57 0.93 13.31 0.94
C GLY A 57 0.73 12.10 1.87
N TYR A 58 -0.39 11.39 1.70
CA TYR A 58 -0.66 10.15 2.44
C TYR A 58 0.30 9.03 2.08
N ILE A 59 0.59 8.84 0.79
CA ILE A 59 1.56 7.85 0.32
C ILE A 59 2.92 8.15 0.93
N TYR A 60 3.38 9.41 0.86
CA TYR A 60 4.66 9.81 1.43
C TYR A 60 4.74 9.59 2.94
N LEU A 61 3.67 9.97 3.67
CA LEU A 61 3.58 9.76 5.12
C LEU A 61 3.66 8.27 5.47
N VAL A 62 2.86 7.43 4.79
CA VAL A 62 2.83 5.98 5.02
C VAL A 62 4.19 5.36 4.71
N THR A 63 4.80 5.69 3.58
CA THR A 63 6.11 5.16 3.19
C THR A 63 7.21 5.56 4.17
N ALA A 64 7.21 6.81 4.64
CA ALA A 64 8.20 7.28 5.62
C ALA A 64 8.05 6.58 6.97
N VAL A 65 6.81 6.42 7.46
CA VAL A 65 6.53 5.70 8.71
C VAL A 65 6.87 4.21 8.58
N GLU A 66 6.49 3.58 7.48
CA GLU A 66 6.77 2.16 7.21
C GLU A 66 8.29 1.90 7.17
N ALA A 67 9.06 2.73 6.47
CA ALA A 67 10.51 2.62 6.42
C ALA A 67 11.16 2.80 7.81
N LEU A 68 10.70 3.79 8.58
CA LEU A 68 11.18 4.03 9.94
C LEU A 68 10.91 2.82 10.85
N VAL A 69 9.68 2.31 10.84
CA VAL A 69 9.29 1.12 11.62
C VAL A 69 10.10 -0.10 11.20
N GLY A 70 10.28 -0.32 9.89
CA GLY A 70 11.10 -1.41 9.36
C GLY A 70 12.54 -1.36 9.87
N LEU A 71 13.17 -0.18 9.81
CA LEU A 71 14.53 0.03 10.34
C LEU A 71 14.60 -0.22 11.85
N MET A 72 13.58 0.22 12.60
CA MET A 72 13.52 -0.02 14.05
C MET A 72 13.43 -1.50 14.40
N ILE A 73 12.60 -2.27 13.66
CA ILE A 73 12.49 -3.72 13.84
C ILE A 73 13.84 -4.38 13.57
N VAL A 74 14.49 -4.04 12.45
CA VAL A 74 15.81 -4.58 12.10
C VAL A 74 16.85 -4.24 13.17
N ALA A 75 16.87 -3.00 13.67
CA ALA A 75 17.81 -2.58 14.71
C ALA A 75 17.62 -3.38 16.01
N TYR A 76 16.38 -3.59 16.45
CA TYR A 76 16.08 -4.37 17.65
C TYR A 76 16.48 -5.85 17.50
N LEU A 77 16.15 -6.44 16.35
CA LEU A 77 16.53 -7.83 16.06
C LEU A 77 18.05 -8.02 15.94
N SER A 78 18.78 -6.99 15.52
CA SER A 78 20.24 -7.03 15.41
C SER A 78 20.94 -6.92 16.77
N LYS A 79 20.41 -6.08 17.67
CA LYS A 79 20.92 -5.91 19.05
C LYS A 79 19.73 -5.70 19.98
N PRO A 80 19.30 -6.73 20.73
CA PRO A 80 18.14 -6.62 21.61
C PRO A 80 18.49 -5.83 22.88
N ALA A 81 18.51 -4.50 22.76
CA ALA A 81 18.73 -3.55 23.85
C ALA A 81 17.43 -2.77 24.11
N ALA A 82 16.60 -3.28 25.03
CA ALA A 82 15.24 -2.78 25.23
C ALA A 82 15.16 -1.30 25.61
N LEU A 83 16.10 -0.80 26.43
CA LEU A 83 16.12 0.61 26.85
C LEU A 83 16.52 1.54 25.70
N GLU A 84 17.60 1.22 24.96
CA GLU A 84 18.02 1.96 23.77
C GLU A 84 16.89 2.00 22.73
N PHE A 85 16.24 0.86 22.50
CA PHE A 85 15.10 0.74 21.60
C PHE A 85 13.92 1.62 22.04
N ALA A 86 13.56 1.61 23.33
CA ALA A 86 12.48 2.45 23.85
C ALA A 86 12.77 3.94 23.66
N VAL A 87 14.02 4.37 23.86
CA VAL A 87 14.45 5.76 23.63
C VAL A 87 14.34 6.11 22.15
N TYR A 88 14.86 5.28 21.24
CA TYR A 88 14.74 5.51 19.80
C TYR A 88 13.29 5.52 19.33
N LEU A 89 12.43 4.69 19.91
CA LEU A 89 11.00 4.63 19.58
C LEU A 89 10.30 5.92 20.00
N ALA A 90 10.58 6.40 21.21
CA ALA A 90 10.05 7.66 21.69
C ALA A 90 10.47 8.84 20.78
N VAL A 91 11.75 8.90 20.39
CA VAL A 91 12.25 9.92 19.47
C VAL A 91 11.58 9.82 18.10
N ALA A 92 11.47 8.61 17.53
CA ALA A 92 10.80 8.36 16.27
C ALA A 92 9.34 8.84 16.29
N LEU A 93 8.59 8.49 17.35
CA LEU A 93 7.19 8.91 17.51
C LEU A 93 7.04 10.43 17.64
N VAL A 94 7.96 11.09 18.35
CA VAL A 94 7.98 12.55 18.46
C VAL A 94 8.24 13.20 17.09
N LEU A 95 9.19 12.68 16.32
CA LEU A 95 9.48 13.19 14.97
C LEU A 95 8.30 13.00 14.01
N VAL A 96 7.66 11.82 14.04
CA VAL A 96 6.46 11.55 13.24
C VAL A 96 5.31 12.48 13.67
N ALA A 97 5.08 12.65 14.97
CA ALA A 97 4.04 13.55 15.48
C ALA A 97 4.31 15.01 15.06
N ALA A 98 5.56 15.48 15.13
CA ALA A 98 5.94 16.82 14.68
C ALA A 98 5.76 16.99 13.16
N PHE A 99 6.10 15.98 12.37
CA PHE A 99 5.87 15.97 10.92
C PHE A 99 4.37 16.04 10.59
N VAL A 100 3.54 15.21 11.24
CA VAL A 100 2.08 15.23 11.06
C VAL A 100 1.50 16.58 11.49
N ALA A 101 1.91 17.10 12.64
CA ALA A 101 1.44 18.40 13.15
C ALA A 101 1.78 19.57 12.20
N SER A 102 2.98 19.58 11.61
CA SER A 102 3.37 20.62 10.64
C SER A 102 2.59 20.54 9.32
N HIS A 103 2.15 19.35 8.92
CA HIS A 103 1.40 19.12 7.68
C HIS A 103 -0.12 19.02 7.89
N ILE A 104 -0.62 19.20 9.12
CA ILE A 104 -2.03 19.01 9.45
C ILE A 104 -2.95 20.00 8.72
N LYS A 105 -2.46 21.22 8.41
CA LYS A 105 -3.22 22.22 7.63
C LYS A 105 -3.34 21.81 6.16
N THR A 106 -2.25 21.30 5.57
CA THR A 106 -2.24 20.73 4.22
C THR A 106 -3.16 19.50 4.13
N LEU A 107 -3.22 18.70 5.20
CA LEU A 107 -4.15 17.57 5.34
C LEU A 107 -5.61 18.04 5.58
N ALA A 108 -5.83 19.15 6.26
CA ALA A 108 -7.15 19.70 6.54
C ALA A 108 -7.80 20.37 5.31
N ASP A 109 -7.01 20.95 4.41
CA ASP A 109 -7.51 21.51 3.14
C ASP A 109 -8.13 20.43 2.23
N VAL A 110 -7.79 19.15 2.43
CA VAL A 110 -8.45 18.01 1.75
C VAL A 110 -9.96 17.98 2.04
N ARG A 111 -10.39 18.39 3.24
CA ARG A 111 -11.82 18.40 3.63
C ARG A 111 -12.63 19.52 2.99
N ARG A 112 -11.99 20.58 2.48
CA ARG A 112 -12.68 21.70 1.81
C ARG A 112 -13.10 21.40 0.37
N TRP A 113 -12.57 20.33 -0.22
CA TRP A 113 -12.72 20.00 -1.64
C TRP A 113 -13.46 18.67 -1.87
N SER A 114 -13.97 18.04 -0.80
CA SER A 114 -14.86 16.86 -0.85
C SER A 114 -16.33 17.27 -0.93
#